data_AF-A0A3D2BK01-F1
#
_entry.id   AF-A0A3D2BK01-F1
#
_cell.length_a   1.000
_cell.length_b   1.000
_cell.length_c   1.000
_cell.angle_alpha   90.00
_cell.angle_beta   90.00
_cell.angle_gamma   90.00
#
_symmetry.space_group_name_H-M   'P 1'
#
loop_
_entity.id
_entity.type
_entity.pdbx_description
1 polymer ?
#
loop_
_entity_poly.entity_id
_entity_poly.type
_entity_poly.pdbx_seq_one_letter_code
_entity_poly.pdbx_strand_id
1 'polypeptide(L)'
;MDMTKKYYINNMFWGYFMMLVMVYLNYNDHTIEGVLILTLSIPSAIFFPFSKILIEKFALKYTTEKFWNTGLFINTPAKHGGVALYHLFCFIFSIPFSAIYLALHFAKK
;
A
#
# COMPACT_ATOMS: atom_id res chain seq x y z
N MET A 1 -11.10 13.95 -9.36
CA MET A 1 -10.87 14.41 -7.97
C MET A 1 -9.37 14.63 -7.81
N ASP A 2 -8.87 15.85 -7.57
CA ASP A 2 -7.43 16.06 -7.35
C ASP A 2 -7.05 15.36 -6.04
N MET A 3 -6.48 14.16 -6.18
CA MET A 3 -5.96 13.35 -5.08
C MET A 3 -4.76 14.10 -4.48
N THR A 4 -5.06 15.00 -3.56
CA THR A 4 -4.09 15.90 -2.95
C THR A 4 -2.99 15.11 -2.24
N LYS A 5 -1.74 15.63 -2.24
CA LYS A 5 -0.61 15.02 -1.52
C LYS A 5 -0.95 14.66 -0.07
N LYS A 6 -1.85 15.45 0.54
CA LYS A 6 -2.39 15.27 1.89
C LYS A 6 -3.14 13.94 2.09
N TYR A 7 -3.87 13.47 1.07
CA TYR A 7 -4.54 12.16 1.10
C TYR A 7 -3.54 11.01 1.20
N TYR A 8 -2.48 11.04 0.39
CA TYR A 8 -1.46 9.99 0.39
C TYR A 8 -0.62 10.00 1.67
N ILE A 9 -0.31 11.18 2.23
CA ILE A 9 0.38 11.31 3.51
C ILE A 9 -0.48 10.77 4.66
N ASN A 10 -1.77 11.11 4.71
CA ASN A 10 -2.68 10.56 5.71
C ASN A 10 -2.77 9.02 5.63
N ASN A 11 -2.61 8.48 4.42
CA ASN A 11 -2.61 7.05 4.19
C ASN A 11 -1.29 6.34 4.52
N MET A 12 -0.19 7.08 4.77
CA MET A 12 1.06 6.50 5.27
C MET A 12 0.89 5.88 6.66
N PHE A 13 -0.08 6.38 7.44
CA PHE A 13 -0.45 5.80 8.74
C PHE A 13 -0.69 4.29 8.64
N TRP A 14 -1.35 3.82 7.58
CA TRP A 14 -1.60 2.39 7.36
C TRP A 14 -0.33 1.60 7.07
N GLY A 15 0.64 2.18 6.36
CA GLY A 15 1.95 1.55 6.14
C GLY A 15 2.73 1.38 7.44
N TYR A 16 2.77 2.42 8.28
CA TYR A 16 3.41 2.36 9.60
C TYR A 16 2.69 1.41 10.56
N PHE A 17 1.36 1.38 10.52
CA PHE A 17 0.56 0.43 11.30
C PHE A 17 0.91 -1.02 10.92
N MET A 18 0.98 -1.35 9.63
CA MET A 18 1.36 -2.69 9.18
C MET A 18 2.80 -3.04 9.56
N MET A 19 3.74 -2.08 9.49
CA MET A 19 5.11 -2.28 9.99
C MET A 19 5.11 -2.62 11.49
N LEU A 20 4.38 -1.88 12.32
CA LEU A 20 4.31 -2.15 13.76
C LEU A 20 3.71 -3.53 14.06
N VAL A 21 2.70 -3.95 13.29
CA VAL A 21 2.15 -5.31 13.39
C VAL A 21 3.21 -6.36 13.05
N MET A 22 3.99 -6.18 11.98
CA MET A 22 5.06 -7.11 11.62
C MET A 22 6.17 -7.15 12.68
N VAL A 23 6.53 -6.01 13.26
CA VAL A 23 7.48 -5.93 14.38
C VAL A 23 6.95 -6.69 15.59
N TYR A 24 5.69 -6.49 15.95
CA TYR A 24 5.08 -7.16 17.10
C TYR A 24 5.02 -8.68 16.92
N LEU A 25 4.61 -9.15 15.74
CA LEU A 25 4.49 -10.58 15.44
C LEU A 25 5.84 -11.30 15.41
N ASN A 26 6.91 -10.61 15.00
CA ASN A 26 8.25 -11.20 14.85
C ASN A 26 9.21 -10.74 15.97
N TYR A 27 8.72 -10.12 17.04
CA TYR A 27 9.57 -9.52 18.08
C TYR A 27 10.49 -10.55 18.77
N ASN A 28 9.96 -11.73 19.07
CA ASN A 28 10.70 -12.83 19.70
C ASN A 28 11.24 -13.84 18.69
N ASP A 29 11.03 -13.60 17.40
CA ASP A 29 11.47 -14.51 16.36
C ASP A 29 12.87 -14.10 15.87
N HIS A 30 13.88 -14.87 16.29
CA HIS A 30 15.27 -14.68 15.88
C HIS A 30 15.67 -15.55 14.67
N THR A 31 14.69 -16.17 14.00
CA THR A 31 14.95 -16.87 12.75
C THR A 31 15.38 -15.90 11.65
N ILE A 32 16.09 -16.42 10.64
CA ILE A 32 16.49 -15.65 9.46
C ILE A 32 15.24 -15.08 8.76
N GLU A 33 14.14 -15.83 8.75
CA GLU A 33 12.87 -15.42 8.15
C GLU A 33 12.25 -14.22 8.88
N GLY A 34 12.15 -14.27 10.21
CA GLY A 34 11.64 -13.17 11.02
C GLY A 34 12.46 -11.88 10.84
N VAL A 35 13.78 -12.01 10.82
CA VAL A 35 14.69 -10.87 10.56
C VAL A 35 14.53 -10.31 9.15
N LEU A 36 14.34 -11.16 8.12
CA LEU A 36 14.07 -10.72 6.75
C LEU A 36 12.73 -10.00 6.64
N ILE A 37 11.67 -10.52 7.26
CA ILE A 37 10.34 -9.89 7.27
C ILE A 37 10.41 -8.51 7.94
N LEU A 38 11.09 -8.41 9.09
CA LEU A 38 11.34 -7.16 9.79
C LEU A 38 12.10 -6.16 8.90
N THR A 39 13.21 -6.60 8.30
CA THR A 39 14.07 -5.75 7.46
C THR A 39 13.35 -5.27 6.21
N LEU A 40 12.48 -6.09 5.61
CA LEU A 40 11.66 -5.72 4.44
C LEU A 40 10.46 -4.84 4.81
N SER A 41 9.91 -4.96 6.01
CA SER A 41 8.74 -4.18 6.43
C SER A 41 9.01 -2.66 6.48
N ILE A 42 10.24 -2.27 6.85
CA ILE A 42 10.68 -0.86 6.95
C ILE A 42 10.64 -0.16 5.58
N PRO A 43 11.35 -0.62 4.53
CA PRO A 43 11.25 -0.01 3.22
C PRO A 43 9.84 -0.14 2.65
N SER A 44 9.10 -1.21 2.96
CA SER A 44 7.73 -1.36 2.50
C SER A 44 6.80 -0.26 3.05
N ALA A 45 6.96 0.13 4.31
CA ALA A 45 6.20 1.23 4.90
C ALA A 45 6.52 2.59 4.23
N ILE A 46 7.79 2.83 3.90
CA ILE A 46 8.24 4.07 3.22
C ILE A 46 7.71 4.12 1.79
N PHE A 47 7.73 2.99 1.07
CA PHE A 47 7.29 2.89 -0.32
C PHE A 47 5.78 2.70 -0.50
N PHE A 48 5.07 2.43 0.60
CA PHE A 48 3.62 2.28 0.63
C PHE A 48 2.83 3.34 -0.16
N PRO A 49 3.03 4.67 0.03
CA PRO A 49 2.29 5.67 -0.70
C PRO A 49 2.52 5.59 -2.23
N PHE A 50 3.72 5.25 -2.68
CA PHE A 50 4.05 5.13 -4.12
C PHE A 50 3.34 3.94 -4.76
N SER A 51 3.34 2.80 -4.07
CA SER A 51 2.60 1.59 -4.47
C SER A 51 1.11 1.89 -4.63
N LYS A 52 0.52 2.56 -3.63
CA LYS A 52 -0.89 2.95 -3.64
C LYS A 52 -1.21 3.88 -4.81
N ILE A 53 -0.39 4.92 -5.04
CA ILE A 53 -0.55 5.83 -6.18
C ILE A 53 -0.54 5.07 -7.51
N LEU A 54 0.41 4.14 -7.69
CA LEU A 54 0.52 3.37 -8.93
C LEU A 54 -0.71 2.49 -9.14
N ILE A 55 -1.15 1.77 -8.10
CA ILE A 55 -2.33 0.90 -8.18
C ILE A 55 -3.60 1.71 -8.45
N GLU A 56 -3.81 2.84 -7.75
CA GLU A 56 -4.97 3.70 -8.00
C GLU A 56 -4.94 4.25 -9.44
N LYS A 57 -3.79 4.73 -9.93
CA LYS A 57 -3.65 5.17 -11.33
C LYS A 57 -3.90 4.05 -12.34
N PHE A 58 -3.37 2.86 -12.09
CA PHE A 58 -3.53 1.72 -12.97
C PHE A 58 -5.00 1.24 -12.95
N ALA A 59 -5.60 1.14 -11.78
CA ALA A 59 -6.98 0.73 -11.65
C ALA A 59 -7.93 1.75 -12.29
N LEU A 60 -7.72 3.06 -12.14
CA LEU A 60 -8.51 4.08 -12.85
C LEU A 60 -8.35 4.02 -14.38
N LYS A 61 -7.27 3.43 -14.89
CA LYS A 61 -7.09 3.18 -16.33
C LYS A 61 -7.96 2.03 -16.84
N TYR A 62 -8.23 1.02 -16.01
CA TYR A 62 -8.97 -0.19 -16.39
C TYR A 62 -10.38 -0.28 -15.79
N THR A 63 -10.70 0.54 -14.78
CA THR A 63 -11.96 0.54 -14.04
C THR A 63 -12.52 1.96 -13.95
N THR A 64 -13.84 2.10 -13.89
CA THR A 64 -14.49 3.41 -13.81
C THR A 64 -14.39 4.00 -12.40
N GLU A 65 -14.35 5.34 -12.27
CA GLU A 65 -14.33 6.04 -10.96
C GLU A 65 -15.54 5.67 -10.08
N LYS A 66 -16.67 5.30 -10.70
CA LYS A 66 -17.85 4.70 -10.05
C LYS A 66 -17.59 3.31 -9.47
N PHE A 67 -16.75 2.48 -10.05
CA PHE A 67 -16.41 1.16 -9.45
C PHE A 67 -15.62 1.34 -8.14
N TRP A 68 -14.72 2.31 -8.11
CA TRP A 68 -13.94 2.67 -6.91
C TRP A 68 -14.74 3.39 -5.83
N ASN A 69 -15.82 4.09 -6.19
CA ASN A 69 -16.69 4.79 -5.23
C ASN A 69 -18.03 4.09 -4.92
N THR A 70 -18.43 3.10 -5.73
CA THR A 70 -19.76 2.47 -5.71
C THR A 70 -19.68 0.94 -5.71
N GLY A 71 -18.50 0.34 -5.64
CA GLY A 71 -18.31 -1.12 -5.57
C GLY A 71 -17.78 -1.59 -4.20
N LEU A 72 -16.60 -2.22 -4.20
CA LEU A 72 -15.85 -2.73 -3.03
C LEU A 72 -15.58 -1.69 -1.91
N PHE A 73 -15.89 -0.41 -2.14
CA PHE A 73 -15.68 0.72 -1.24
C PHE A 73 -16.99 1.42 -0.80
N ILE A 74 -18.17 0.80 -1.01
CA ILE A 74 -19.45 1.30 -0.45
C ILE A 74 -19.41 1.31 1.10
N ASN A 75 -20.05 2.32 1.70
CA ASN A 75 -20.23 2.55 3.13
C ASN A 75 -21.08 1.47 3.84
N THR A 76 -20.61 0.23 3.85
CA THR A 76 -21.20 -0.89 4.62
C THR A 76 -20.13 -1.51 5.52
N PRO A 77 -20.45 -2.09 6.69
CA PRO A 77 -19.44 -2.61 7.64
C PRO A 77 -18.44 -3.63 7.06
N ALA A 78 -18.81 -4.37 5.99
CA ALA A 78 -17.89 -5.20 5.21
C ALA A 78 -16.74 -4.42 4.52
N LYS A 79 -16.85 -3.08 4.41
CA LYS A 79 -15.86 -2.12 3.90
C LYS A 79 -14.52 -2.23 4.59
N HIS A 80 -14.51 -2.40 5.92
CA HIS A 80 -13.27 -2.33 6.69
C HIS A 80 -12.32 -3.48 6.36
N GLY A 81 -12.84 -4.68 6.09
CA GLY A 81 -12.05 -5.85 5.71
C GLY A 81 -11.47 -5.73 4.29
N GLY A 82 -12.30 -5.39 3.30
CA GLY A 82 -11.84 -5.24 1.91
C GLY A 82 -10.83 -4.12 1.75
N VAL A 83 -11.03 -3.00 2.44
CA VAL A 83 -10.06 -1.89 2.49
C VAL A 83 -8.77 -2.35 3.16
N ALA A 84 -8.83 -3.10 4.27
CA ALA A 84 -7.63 -3.62 4.93
C ALA A 84 -6.83 -4.58 4.03
N LEU A 85 -7.51 -5.49 3.31
CA LEU A 85 -6.88 -6.39 2.34
C LEU A 85 -6.21 -5.62 1.20
N TYR A 86 -6.86 -4.57 0.70
CA TYR A 86 -6.26 -3.69 -0.30
C TYR A 86 -4.99 -3.00 0.22
N HIS A 87 -5.00 -2.48 1.45
CA HIS A 87 -3.82 -1.89 2.07
C HIS A 87 -2.72 -2.94 2.30
N LEU A 88 -3.07 -4.13 2.76
CA LEU A 88 -2.13 -5.24 2.91
C LEU A 88 -1.47 -5.61 1.58
N PHE A 89 -2.27 -5.71 0.51
CA PHE A 89 -1.77 -5.96 -0.85
C PHE A 89 -0.81 -4.86 -1.31
N CYS A 90 -1.18 -3.59 -1.12
CA CYS A 90 -0.30 -2.46 -1.43
C CYS A 90 1.02 -2.50 -0.66
N PHE A 91 1.00 -3.00 0.58
CA PHE A 91 2.17 -3.12 1.45
C PHE A 91 3.10 -4.27 1.04
N ILE A 92 2.54 -5.45 0.77
CA ILE A 92 3.31 -6.63 0.32
C ILE A 92 4.02 -6.32 -1.01
N PHE A 93 3.30 -5.70 -1.94
CA PHE A 93 3.83 -5.37 -3.27
C PHE A 93 4.44 -3.97 -3.35
N SER A 94 4.75 -3.34 -2.21
CA SER A 94 5.16 -1.94 -2.26
C SER A 94 6.52 -1.74 -2.94
N ILE A 95 7.46 -2.67 -2.73
CA ILE A 95 8.80 -2.65 -3.33
C ILE A 95 8.75 -2.82 -4.86
N PRO A 96 8.11 -3.85 -5.44
CA PRO A 96 8.05 -3.99 -6.89
C PRO A 96 7.27 -2.85 -7.54
N PHE A 97 6.16 -2.39 -6.94
CA PHE A 97 5.38 -1.31 -7.51
C PHE A 97 6.05 0.06 -7.39
N SER A 98 6.75 0.35 -6.30
CA SER A 98 7.53 1.58 -6.20
C SER A 98 8.68 1.59 -7.20
N ALA A 99 9.36 0.45 -7.40
CA ALA A 99 10.41 0.31 -8.41
C ALA A 99 9.87 0.56 -9.83
N ILE A 100 8.72 -0.03 -10.18
CA ILE A 100 8.06 0.20 -11.48
C ILE A 100 7.65 1.68 -11.63
N TYR A 101 7.08 2.29 -10.59
CA TYR A 101 6.69 3.70 -10.61
C TYR A 101 7.89 4.61 -10.88
N LEU A 102 9.01 4.37 -10.19
CA LEU A 102 10.26 5.11 -10.39
C LEU A 102 10.82 4.87 -11.79
N ALA A 103 10.89 3.63 -12.25
CA ALA A 103 11.38 3.29 -13.59
C ALA A 103 10.57 3.99 -14.70
N LEU A 104 9.24 3.98 -14.60
CA LEU A 104 8.36 4.69 -15.54
C LEU A 104 8.54 6.21 -15.46
N HIS A 105 8.82 6.75 -14.28
CA HIS A 105 9.07 8.18 -14.11
C HIS A 105 10.40 8.60 -14.75
N PHE A 106 11.47 7.80 -14.59
CA PHE A 106 12.76 8.05 -15.22
C PHE A 106 12.73 7.82 -16.74
N ALA A 107 11.98 6.83 -17.23
CA ALA A 107 11.88 6.53 -18.67
C ALA A 107 11.00 7.52 -19.47
N LYS A 108 10.14 8.28 -18.79
CA LYS A 108 9.34 9.36 -19.41
C LYS A 108 10.04 10.72 -19.43
N LYS A 109 11.25 10.79 -18.87
CA LYS A 109 12.09 11.98 -18.88
C LYS A 109 13.04 11.91 -20.08
#